data_AF-A0A077UD95-F1
#
_entry.id   AF-A0A077UD95-F1
#
_cell.length_a   1.000
_cell.length_b   1.000
_cell.length_c   1.000
_cell.angle_alpha   90.00
_cell.angle_beta   90.00
_cell.angle_gamma   90.00
#
_symmetry.space_group_name_H-M   'P 1'
#
loop_
_entity.id
_entity.type
_entity.pdbx_description
1 polymer ?
#
loop_
_entity_poly.entity_id
_entity_poly.type
_entity_poly.pdbx_seq_one_letter_code
_entity_poly.pdbx_strand_id
1 'polypeptide(L)'
;MTNNSKQDMYELYQELFEELKKSNQTCILEIERTPRKEIIINFLHYHDRYKTNNKLLQIFEIYPESHERMKNYIIAVMRGQILVKKGA
;
A
#
# COMPACT_ATOMS: atom_id res chain seq x y z
N MET A 1 -19.00 -2.28 23.99
CA MET A 1 -17.88 -2.75 23.16
C MET A 1 -17.52 -1.61 22.23
N THR A 2 -16.37 -0.98 22.46
CA THR A 2 -15.87 0.16 21.67
C THR A 2 -15.66 -0.28 20.23
N ASN A 3 -16.19 0.51 19.30
CA ASN A 3 -16.15 0.27 17.87
C ASN A 3 -14.71 0.48 17.35
N ASN A 4 -13.81 -0.48 17.62
CA ASN A 4 -12.42 -0.51 17.13
C ASN A 4 -12.34 -0.91 15.64
N SER A 5 -13.39 -0.66 14.86
CA SER A 5 -13.50 -1.11 13.46
C SER A 5 -12.87 -0.17 12.43
N LYS A 6 -12.15 0.86 12.89
CA LYS A 6 -11.32 1.73 12.06
C LYS A 6 -9.88 1.53 12.49
N GLN A 7 -9.16 0.63 11.84
CA GLN A 7 -7.70 0.78 11.81
C GLN A 7 -7.45 2.08 11.06
N ASP A 8 -6.89 3.08 11.74
CA ASP A 8 -6.77 4.40 11.14
C ASP A 8 -5.79 4.32 9.97
N MET A 9 -6.15 4.92 8.83
CA MET A 9 -5.29 4.96 7.64
C MET A 9 -3.86 5.44 7.96
N TYR A 10 -3.71 6.25 9.01
CA TYR A 10 -2.41 6.69 9.52
C TYR A 10 -1.62 5.59 10.23
N GLU A 11 -2.26 4.74 11.03
CA GLU A 11 -1.61 3.57 11.65
C GLU A 11 -1.16 2.59 10.57
N LEU A 12 -2.05 2.35 9.60
CA LEU A 12 -1.75 1.50 8.45
C LEU A 12 -0.56 2.03 7.63
N TYR A 13 -0.54 3.34 7.39
CA TYR A 13 0.58 3.99 6.74
C TYR A 13 1.87 3.89 7.57
N GLN A 14 1.78 4.07 8.90
CA GLN A 14 2.93 3.93 9.79
C GLN A 14 3.52 2.52 9.73
N GLU A 15 2.69 1.47 9.74
CA GLU A 15 3.15 0.08 9.57
C GLU A 15 3.89 -0.11 8.24
N LEU A 16 3.30 0.39 7.14
CA LEU A 16 3.92 0.33 5.81
C LEU A 16 5.21 1.15 5.74
N PHE A 17 5.28 2.29 6.41
CA PHE A 17 6.46 3.14 6.48
C PHE A 17 7.60 2.47 7.26
N GLU A 18 7.29 1.80 8.37
CA GLU A 18 8.27 0.99 9.12
C GLU A 18 8.86 -0.14 8.28
N GLU A 19 8.06 -0.73 7.39
CA GLU A 19 8.53 -1.72 6.42
C GLU A 19 9.33 -1.06 5.29
N LEU A 20 8.89 0.08 4.76
CA LEU A 20 9.59 0.83 3.71
C LEU A 20 11.02 1.18 4.11
N LYS A 21 11.25 1.62 5.37
CA LYS A 21 12.60 1.91 5.90
C LYS A 21 13.56 0.72 5.82
N LYS A 22 13.03 -0.50 5.79
CA LYS A 22 13.80 -1.76 5.73
C LYS A 22 13.83 -2.35 4.32
N SER A 23 13.04 -1.82 3.40
CA SER A 23 12.90 -2.33 2.05
C SER A 23 14.16 -2.09 1.22
N ASN A 24 14.52 -3.07 0.40
CA ASN A 24 15.54 -2.93 -0.65
C ASN A 24 14.91 -2.73 -2.04
N GLN A 25 13.59 -2.60 -2.12
CA GLN A 25 12.89 -2.37 -3.38
C GLN A 25 12.75 -0.87 -3.67
N THR A 26 12.83 -0.51 -4.94
CA THR A 26 12.56 0.87 -5.36
C THR A 26 11.05 1.10 -5.40
N CYS A 27 10.54 1.92 -4.47
CA CYS A 27 9.13 2.22 -4.38
C CYS A 27 8.85 3.60 -3.79
N ILE A 28 7.64 4.09 -4.01
CA ILE A 28 7.08 5.29 -3.39
C ILE A 28 5.90 4.86 -2.52
N LEU A 29 5.79 5.48 -1.34
CA LEU A 29 4.66 5.34 -0.42
C LEU A 29 4.15 6.75 -0.09
N GLU A 30 2.87 7.00 -0.33
CA GLU A 30 2.26 8.32 -0.20
C GLU A 30 0.87 8.23 0.45
N ILE A 31 0.48 9.31 1.15
CA ILE A 31 -0.90 9.54 1.56
C ILE A 31 -1.50 10.61 0.65
N GLU A 32 -2.65 10.32 0.07
CA GLU A 32 -3.43 11.26 -0.73
C GLU A 32 -4.77 11.53 -0.05
N ARG A 33 -5.25 12.78 -0.14
CA ARG A 33 -6.63 13.13 0.21
C ARG A 33 -7.39 13.49 -1.06
N THR A 34 -8.46 12.76 -1.35
CA THR A 34 -9.26 12.95 -2.56
C THR A 34 -10.18 14.18 -2.45
N PRO A 35 -10.73 14.68 -3.57
CA PRO A 35 -11.77 15.72 -3.54
C PRO A 35 -13.02 15.34 -2.72
N ARG A 36 -13.26 14.03 -2.53
CA ARG A 36 -14.34 13.50 -1.68
C ARG A 36 -13.97 13.43 -0.19
N LYS A 37 -12.82 13.98 0.19
CA LYS A 37 -12.23 13.97 1.54
C LYS A 37 -11.87 12.57 2.06
N GLU A 38 -11.74 11.60 1.16
CA GLU A 38 -11.29 10.23 1.49
C GLU A 38 -9.77 10.20 1.53
N ILE A 39 -9.20 9.34 2.38
CA ILE A 39 -7.77 9.06 2.43
C ILE A 39 -7.46 7.83 1.56
N ILE A 40 -6.39 7.93 0.77
CA ILE A 40 -5.83 6.80 0.03
C ILE A 40 -4.36 6.67 0.39
N ILE A 41 -3.89 5.44 0.62
CA ILE A 41 -2.45 5.13 0.65
C ILE A 41 -2.06 4.63 -0.74
N ASN A 42 -1.17 5.34 -1.39
CA ASN A 42 -0.61 4.98 -2.68
C ASN A 42 0.74 4.27 -2.48
N PHE A 43 0.91 3.11 -3.10
CA PHE A 43 2.18 2.40 -3.17
C PHE A 43 2.56 2.16 -4.62
N LEU A 44 3.63 2.78 -5.08
CA LEU A 44 4.11 2.67 -6.46
C LEU A 44 5.44 1.91 -6.48
N HIS A 45 5.45 0.72 -7.08
CA HIS A 45 6.63 -0.14 -7.17
C HIS A 45 7.30 -0.05 -8.55
N TYR A 46 8.62 0.16 -8.53
CA TYR A 46 9.49 0.23 -9.69
C TYR A 46 10.33 -1.05 -9.76
N HIS A 47 10.35 -1.70 -10.92
CA HIS A 47 11.14 -2.91 -11.12
C HIS A 47 11.43 -3.12 -12.61
N ASP A 48 12.65 -3.51 -12.98
CA ASP A 48 13.09 -3.65 -14.38
C ASP A 48 12.21 -4.60 -15.21
N ARG A 49 11.72 -5.65 -14.56
CA ARG A 49 10.76 -6.61 -15.17
C ARG A 49 9.44 -5.97 -15.63
N TYR A 50 9.09 -4.77 -15.16
CA TYR A 50 7.91 -4.05 -15.62
C TYR A 50 8.11 -3.30 -16.93
N LYS A 51 9.36 -3.21 -17.43
CA LYS A 51 9.83 -2.60 -18.68
C LYS A 51 9.56 -1.09 -18.80
N THR A 52 8.34 -0.63 -18.54
CA THR A 52 7.91 0.79 -18.62
C THR A 52 6.75 1.15 -17.69
N ASN A 53 6.01 0.17 -17.17
CA ASN A 53 4.78 0.43 -16.40
C ASN A 53 4.97 0.04 -14.93
N ASN A 54 5.42 1.01 -14.13
CA ASN A 54 5.43 0.91 -12.67
C ASN A 54 4.06 0.49 -12.14
N LYS A 55 4.06 -0.21 -11.01
CA LYS A 55 2.85 -0.84 -10.49
C LYS A 55 2.32 -0.07 -9.30
N LEU A 56 1.16 0.56 -9.49
CA LEU A 56 0.43 1.26 -8.44
C LEU A 56 -0.53 0.30 -7.73
N LEU A 57 -0.42 0.24 -6.42
CA LEU A 57 -1.38 -0.38 -5.50
C LEU A 57 -1.94 0.71 -4.60
N GLN A 58 -3.23 0.61 -4.28
CA GLN A 58 -3.92 1.62 -3.49
C GLN A 58 -4.73 0.96 -2.38
N ILE A 59 -4.66 1.55 -1.18
CA ILE A 59 -5.56 1.23 -0.08
C ILE A 59 -6.53 2.40 0.07
N PHE A 60 -7.81 2.15 -0.16
CA PHE A 60 -8.86 3.14 -0.03
C PHE A 60 -9.47 3.09 1.36
N GLU A 61 -9.60 4.23 2.03
CA GLU A 61 -10.27 4.35 3.34
C GLU A 61 -11.68 3.74 3.34
N ILE A 62 -12.41 3.89 2.23
CA ILE A 62 -13.80 3.45 2.10
C ILE A 62 -13.98 1.93 1.99
N TYR A 63 -12.90 1.15 1.82
CA TYR A 63 -12.92 -0.31 1.67
C TYR A 63 -12.10 -1.02 2.77
N PRO A 64 -12.50 -0.90 4.05
CA PRO A 64 -11.74 -1.42 5.21
C PRO A 64 -11.51 -2.92 5.17
N GLU A 65 -12.42 -3.69 4.58
CA GLU A 65 -12.30 -5.15 4.41
C GLU A 65 -11.10 -5.55 3.54
N SER A 66 -10.59 -4.63 2.72
CA SER A 66 -9.45 -4.86 1.84
C SER A 66 -8.10 -4.47 2.45
N HIS A 67 -8.10 -3.71 3.56
CA HIS A 67 -6.90 -3.08 4.14
C HIS A 67 -5.83 -4.10 4.49
N GLU A 68 -6.15 -5.09 5.33
CA GLU A 68 -5.20 -6.13 5.76
C GLU A 68 -4.64 -6.91 4.57
N ARG A 69 -5.50 -7.28 3.62
CA ARG A 69 -5.06 -8.01 2.42
C ARG A 69 -4.08 -7.18 1.59
N MET A 70 -4.40 -5.91 1.35
CA MET A 70 -3.55 -5.04 0.54
C MET A 70 -2.26 -4.67 1.26
N LYS A 71 -2.32 -4.41 2.57
CA LYS A 71 -1.16 -4.20 3.45
C LYS A 71 -0.17 -5.33 3.34
N ASN A 72 -0.63 -6.56 3.58
CA ASN A 72 0.22 -7.74 3.57
C ASN A 72 0.82 -8.00 2.19
N TYR A 73 0.08 -7.70 1.12
CA TYR A 73 0.59 -7.76 -0.25
C TYR A 73 1.70 -6.74 -0.49
N ILE A 74 1.50 -5.47 -0.08
CA ILE A 74 2.51 -4.40 -0.20
C ILE A 74 3.77 -4.77 0.61
N ILE A 75 3.63 -5.27 1.84
CA ILE A 75 4.76 -5.73 2.67
C ILE A 75 5.54 -6.84 1.96
N ALA A 76 4.86 -7.83 1.38
CA ALA A 76 5.52 -8.90 0.63
C ALA A 76 6.28 -8.37 -0.59
N VAL A 77 5.74 -7.34 -1.26
CA VAL A 77 6.45 -6.64 -2.34
C VAL A 77 7.67 -5.91 -1.79
N MET A 78 7.54 -5.09 -0.74
CA MET A 78 8.66 -4.35 -0.12
C MET A 78 9.78 -5.27 0.39
N ARG A 79 9.46 -6.50 0.79
CA ARG A 79 10.43 -7.53 1.19
C ARG A 79 11.07 -8.26 0.01
N GLY A 80 10.68 -7.94 -1.24
CA GLY A 80 11.15 -8.61 -2.45
C GLY A 80 10.67 -10.06 -2.59
N GLN A 81 9.68 -10.48 -1.79
CA GLN A 81 9.18 -11.86 -1.80
C GLN A 81 8.30 -12.13 -3.03
N ILE A 82 7.58 -11.11 -3.48
CA ILE A 82 6.70 -11.18 -4.64
C ILE A 82 6.88 -9.94 -5.51
N LEU A 83 6.57 -10.08 -6.79
CA LEU A 83 6.38 -8.93 -7.68
C LEU A 83 4.89 -8.67 -7.85
N VAL A 84 4.53 -7.39 -7.95
CA VAL A 84 3.18 -6.99 -8.36
C VAL A 84 2.87 -7.60 -9.72
N LYS A 85 1.91 -8.53 -9.76
CA LYS A 85 1.49 -9.17 -11.01
C LYS A 85 0.70 -8.16 -11.84
N LYS A 86 0.87 -8.21 -13.17
CA LYS A 86 -0.02 -7.48 -14.09
C LYS A 86 -1.45 -7.97 -13.79
N GLY A 87 -2.41 -7.06 -13.65
CA GLY A 87 -3.83 -7.43 -13.53
C GLY A 87 -4.17 -8.46 -14.61
N ALA A 88 -4.80 -9.55 -14.19
CA ALA A 88 -5.44 -10.47 -15.11
C ALA A 88 -6.61 -9.76 -15.80
#